data_AF-A0A524DH57-F1
#
_entry.id   AF-A0A524DH57-F1
#
_cell.length_a   1.000
_cell.length_b   1.000
_cell.length_c   1.000
_cell.angle_alpha   90.00
_cell.angle_beta   90.00
_cell.angle_gamma   90.00
#
_symmetry.space_group_name_H-M   'P 1'
#
loop_
_entity.id
_entity.type
_entity.pdbx_description
1 polymer ?
#
loop_
_entity_poly.entity_id
_entity_poly.type
_entity_poly.pdbx_seq_one_letter_code
_entity_poly.pdbx_strand_id
1 'polypeptide(L)'
;MGNPIRAQAEKLGLTVLPKTVLYAQPSGVRQTLVRCTPNIDRTVQNYIKQLDPSFIKGRSGGVASHTYSIISPKERIYLEDTVVFAGVARRAENHVLKITIYTDDEEKRNKIAQVINDIFYDGMLANIDWNKIEKKYNVRREDCIKTWQMVLGQNLKSNEGDSSSTITPTKEESPNSNQEFKFCTSCGTKNISSNKFCIKCGQPF
;
A
#
# COMPACT_ATOMS: atom_id res chain seq x y z
N MET A 1 6.70 21.28 17.35
CA MET A 1 8.07 20.74 17.28
C MET A 1 8.22 20.01 15.94
N GLY A 2 9.31 20.27 15.21
CA GLY A 2 9.58 19.62 13.92
C GLY A 2 9.75 18.11 14.06
N ASN A 3 9.64 17.36 12.95
CA ASN A 3 9.83 15.92 12.94
C ASN A 3 11.34 15.60 13.09
N PRO A 4 11.82 15.10 14.25
CA PRO A 4 13.25 14.87 14.47
C PRO A 4 13.83 13.85 13.49
N ILE A 5 13.00 12.91 13.02
CA ILE A 5 13.39 11.94 11.99
C ILE A 5 13.62 12.64 10.66
N ARG A 6 12.74 13.58 10.28
CA ARG A 6 12.95 14.34 9.03
C ARG A 6 14.25 15.13 9.05
N ALA A 7 14.56 15.81 10.16
CA ALA A 7 15.84 16.51 10.32
C ALA A 7 17.04 15.56 10.20
N GLN A 8 16.91 14.32 10.66
CA GLN A 8 17.94 13.30 10.48
C GLN A 8 18.05 12.84 9.02
N ALA A 9 16.92 12.64 8.32
CA ALA A 9 16.90 12.31 6.90
C ALA A 9 17.54 13.42 6.05
N GLU A 10 17.31 14.69 6.39
CA GLU A 10 17.95 15.85 5.77
C GLU A 10 19.47 15.84 5.95
N LYS A 11 19.95 15.59 7.18
CA LYS A 11 21.39 15.45 7.46
C LYS A 11 22.05 14.32 6.68
N LEU A 12 21.31 13.25 6.40
CA LEU A 12 21.77 12.10 5.62
C LEU A 12 21.60 12.29 4.11
N GLY A 13 21.07 13.43 3.65
CA GLY A 13 20.82 13.69 2.23
C GLY A 13 19.73 12.80 1.62
N LEU A 14 18.84 12.22 2.42
CA LEU A 14 17.80 11.31 1.93
C LEU A 14 16.57 12.06 1.41
N THR A 15 16.33 13.29 1.88
CA THR A 15 15.18 14.11 1.43
C THR A 15 15.34 14.70 0.04
N VAL A 16 16.55 14.64 -0.54
CA VAL A 16 16.85 15.11 -1.91
C VAL A 16 16.82 13.97 -2.94
N LEU A 17 16.61 12.73 -2.51
CA LEU A 17 16.49 11.58 -3.40
C LEU A 17 15.21 11.68 -4.25
N PRO A 18 15.15 10.95 -5.39
CA PRO A 18 13.92 10.81 -6.15
C PRO A 18 12.75 10.41 -5.25
N LYS A 19 11.64 11.13 -5.40
CA LYS A 19 10.45 10.95 -4.57
C LYS A 19 9.32 10.31 -5.36
N THR A 20 8.64 9.36 -4.74
CA THR A 20 7.40 8.77 -5.25
C THR A 20 6.30 8.93 -4.20
N VAL A 21 5.12 9.37 -4.62
CA VAL A 21 3.98 9.57 -3.73
C VAL A 21 2.89 8.58 -4.08
N LEU A 22 2.47 7.78 -3.11
CA LEU A 22 1.36 6.84 -3.21
C LEU A 22 0.27 7.25 -2.24
N TYR A 23 -0.97 7.08 -2.66
CA TYR A 23 -2.14 7.28 -1.83
C TYR A 23 -2.77 5.94 -1.50
N ALA A 24 -3.15 5.74 -0.25
CA ALA A 24 -3.61 4.45 0.23
C ALA A 24 -4.71 4.58 1.29
N GLN A 25 -5.39 3.47 1.53
CA GLN A 25 -6.35 3.30 2.61
C GLN A 25 -6.01 2.01 3.37
N PRO A 26 -6.02 1.99 4.70
CA PRO A 26 -5.62 0.80 5.43
C PRO A 26 -6.79 -0.18 5.53
N SER A 27 -6.52 -1.48 5.54
CA SER A 27 -7.55 -2.49 5.86
C SER A 27 -7.76 -2.68 7.36
N GLY A 28 -6.83 -2.19 8.18
CA GLY A 28 -6.92 -2.32 9.63
C GLY A 28 -6.11 -1.27 10.36
N VAL A 29 -6.56 -0.94 11.57
CA VAL A 29 -5.87 -0.01 12.47
C VAL A 29 -5.71 -0.69 13.81
N ARG A 30 -4.46 -0.81 14.28
CA ARG A 30 -4.18 -1.28 15.63
C ARG A 30 -4.24 -0.12 16.59
N GLN A 31 -4.98 -0.29 17.69
CA GLN A 31 -5.08 0.73 18.71
C GLN A 31 -4.32 0.36 19.99
N THR A 32 -3.70 1.37 20.60
CA THR A 32 -3.35 1.41 22.02
C THR A 32 -4.04 2.60 22.67
N LEU A 33 -4.00 2.72 24.00
CA LEU A 33 -4.67 3.79 24.77
C LEU A 33 -4.43 5.21 24.20
N VAL A 34 -3.29 5.44 23.55
CA VAL A 34 -2.90 6.76 23.02
C VAL A 34 -2.56 6.75 21.52
N ARG A 35 -2.74 5.63 20.81
CA ARG A 35 -2.24 5.49 19.41
C ARG A 35 -3.20 4.69 18.54
N CYS A 36 -3.29 5.11 17.28
CA CYS A 36 -3.90 4.35 16.20
C CYS A 36 -2.84 4.19 15.11
N THR A 37 -2.39 2.97 14.86
CA THR A 37 -1.36 2.67 13.85
C THR A 37 -1.99 1.85 12.73
N PRO A 38 -2.04 2.36 11.49
CA PRO A 38 -2.47 1.59 10.34
C PRO A 38 -1.61 0.35 10.12
N ASN A 39 -2.20 -0.71 9.58
CA ASN A 39 -1.46 -1.93 9.25
C ASN A 39 -0.39 -1.72 8.17
N ILE A 40 -0.56 -0.72 7.30
CA ILE A 40 0.43 -0.31 6.30
C ILE A 40 1.77 0.02 6.97
N ASP A 41 1.77 0.93 7.96
CA ASP A 41 2.98 1.32 8.70
C ASP A 41 3.74 0.10 9.26
N ARG A 42 3.02 -0.83 9.91
CA ARG A 42 3.65 -2.05 10.45
C ARG A 42 4.26 -2.93 9.35
N THR A 43 3.56 -3.08 8.24
CA THR A 43 3.97 -3.94 7.13
C THR A 43 5.26 -3.41 6.50
N VAL A 44 5.29 -2.11 6.23
CA VAL A 44 6.48 -1.42 5.70
C VAL A 44 7.63 -1.46 6.71
N GLN A 45 7.38 -1.19 7.99
CA GLN A 45 8.43 -1.28 9.02
C GLN A 45 9.08 -2.67 9.08
N ASN A 46 8.28 -3.74 9.00
CA ASN A 46 8.80 -5.10 9.03
C ASN A 46 9.69 -5.39 7.82
N TYR A 47 9.26 -4.96 6.62
CA TYR A 47 10.05 -5.10 5.41
C TYR A 47 11.38 -4.32 5.50
N ILE A 48 11.33 -3.04 5.87
CA ILE A 48 12.55 -2.22 5.97
C ILE A 48 13.49 -2.76 7.05
N LYS A 49 12.96 -3.28 8.17
CA LYS A 49 13.78 -3.92 9.22
C LYS A 49 14.53 -5.16 8.73
N GLN A 50 13.96 -5.91 7.78
CA GLN A 50 14.62 -7.07 7.19
C GLN A 50 15.78 -6.66 6.29
N LEU A 51 15.64 -5.56 5.54
CA LEU A 51 16.72 -5.00 4.73
C LEU A 51 17.81 -4.38 5.61
N ASP A 52 17.40 -3.55 6.57
CA ASP A 52 18.29 -2.80 7.44
C ASP A 52 17.82 -2.89 8.90
N PRO A 53 18.42 -3.80 9.69
CA PRO A 53 18.13 -3.89 11.12
C PRO A 53 18.45 -2.61 11.90
N SER A 54 19.28 -1.71 11.34
CA SER A 54 19.62 -0.40 11.93
C SER A 54 18.68 0.73 11.51
N PHE A 55 17.55 0.41 10.87
CA PHE A 55 16.57 1.42 10.50
C PHE A 55 16.08 2.21 11.71
N ILE A 56 15.84 3.49 11.47
CA ILE A 56 15.35 4.44 12.47
C ILE A 56 13.90 4.72 12.15
N LYS A 57 13.06 4.76 13.18
CA LYS A 57 11.66 5.15 13.02
C LYS A 57 11.26 6.19 14.03
N GLY A 58 10.27 6.98 13.67
CA GLY A 58 9.63 7.90 14.59
C GLY A 58 8.28 8.35 14.09
N ARG A 59 7.65 9.20 14.90
CA ARG A 59 6.33 9.72 14.64
C ARG A 59 6.32 11.21 14.93
N SER A 60 5.57 11.94 14.12
CA SER A 60 5.26 13.35 14.35
C SER A 60 3.79 13.63 14.05
N GLY A 61 3.32 14.83 14.39
CA GLY A 61 1.94 15.27 14.16
C GLY A 61 1.03 15.13 15.39
N GLY A 62 -0.25 15.42 15.18
CA GLY A 62 -1.28 15.50 16.21
C GLY A 62 -2.24 14.31 16.23
N VAL A 63 -3.36 14.48 16.94
CA VAL A 63 -4.35 13.41 17.14
C VAL A 63 -4.98 12.99 15.82
N ALA A 64 -5.48 13.93 15.02
CA ALA A 64 -6.22 13.67 13.77
C ALA A 64 -5.34 13.49 12.52
N SER A 65 -4.06 13.85 12.60
CA SER A 65 -3.11 13.77 11.49
C SER A 65 -1.72 13.53 12.03
N HIS A 66 -1.09 12.43 11.64
CA HIS A 66 0.26 12.08 12.11
C HIS A 66 1.06 11.41 11.01
N THR A 67 2.36 11.59 11.06
CA THR A 67 3.30 11.02 10.09
C THR A 67 4.17 10.00 10.80
N TYR A 68 4.19 8.78 10.27
CA TYR A 68 5.21 7.78 10.58
C TYR A 68 6.37 7.97 9.63
N SER A 69 7.58 8.04 10.18
CA SER A 69 8.79 8.23 9.40
C SER A 69 9.75 7.08 9.63
N ILE A 70 10.34 6.58 8.55
CA ILE A 70 11.32 5.49 8.55
C ILE A 70 12.54 5.94 7.76
N ILE A 71 13.72 5.75 8.32
CA ILE A 71 15.01 5.93 7.66
C ILE A 71 15.72 4.59 7.66
N SER A 72 16.17 4.14 6.49
CA SER A 72 17.21 3.12 6.37
C SER A 72 18.43 3.76 5.72
N PRO A 73 19.46 4.15 6.50
CA PRO A 73 20.63 4.83 5.95
C PRO A 73 21.41 3.93 4.99
N LYS A 74 21.50 2.63 5.29
CA LYS A 74 22.25 1.66 4.48
C LYS A 74 21.60 1.44 3.11
N GLU A 75 20.28 1.32 3.10
CA GLU A 75 19.52 1.10 1.87
C GLU A 75 19.18 2.40 1.13
N ARG A 76 19.56 3.56 1.70
CA ARG A 76 19.23 4.89 1.19
C ARG A 76 17.73 5.06 0.96
N ILE A 77 16.93 4.65 1.95
CA ILE A 77 15.48 4.81 1.96
C ILE A 77 15.10 5.81 3.04
N TYR A 78 14.28 6.78 2.66
CA TYR A 78 13.48 7.56 3.60
C TYR A 78 12.00 7.46 3.22
N LEU A 79 11.14 7.18 4.19
CA LEU A 79 9.71 7.02 3.97
C LEU A 79 8.92 7.85 4.98
N GLU A 80 7.92 8.58 4.48
CA GLU A 80 6.93 9.28 5.27
C GLU A 80 5.53 8.75 4.95
N ASP A 81 4.87 8.17 5.93
CA ASP A 81 3.47 7.78 5.86
C ASP A 81 2.62 8.76 6.68
N THR A 82 2.00 9.72 6.01
CA THR A 82 1.09 10.69 6.62
C THR A 82 -0.33 10.16 6.63
N VAL A 83 -0.79 9.81 7.82
CA VAL A 83 -2.13 9.31 8.10
C VAL A 83 -3.01 10.48 8.54
N VAL A 84 -4.16 10.61 7.89
CA VAL A 84 -5.21 11.52 8.32
C VAL A 84 -6.51 10.75 8.48
N PHE A 85 -7.25 11.04 9.54
CA PHE A 85 -8.59 10.47 9.70
C PHE A 85 -9.64 11.52 10.08
N ALA A 86 -10.89 11.19 9.81
CA ALA A 86 -12.06 11.96 10.22
C ALA A 86 -13.03 11.06 10.97
N GLY A 87 -13.55 11.52 12.12
CA GLY A 87 -14.48 10.74 12.94
C GLY A 87 -13.78 9.74 13.85
N VAL A 88 -14.30 8.51 13.92
CA VAL A 88 -13.83 7.50 14.87
C VAL A 88 -12.49 6.92 14.43
N ALA A 89 -11.40 7.25 15.13
CA ALA A 89 -10.05 6.81 14.81
C ALA A 89 -9.84 5.28 14.78
N ARG A 90 -10.76 4.51 15.35
CA ARG A 90 -10.69 3.03 15.42
C ARG A 90 -11.09 2.33 14.12
N ARG A 91 -11.75 3.05 13.22
CA ARG A 91 -12.35 2.53 11.99
C ARG A 91 -11.41 2.77 10.83
N ALA A 92 -10.92 1.73 10.17
CA ALA A 92 -9.91 1.85 9.12
C ALA A 92 -10.41 2.67 7.92
N GLU A 93 -11.70 2.57 7.61
CA GLU A 93 -12.39 3.32 6.56
C GLU A 93 -12.42 4.84 6.77
N ASN A 94 -12.11 5.30 7.98
CA ASN A 94 -12.00 6.72 8.31
C ASN A 94 -10.60 7.29 8.05
N HIS A 95 -9.61 6.44 7.77
CA HIS A 95 -8.24 6.84 7.53
C HIS A 95 -7.95 6.92 6.05
N VAL A 96 -7.13 7.89 5.68
CA VAL A 96 -6.48 8.01 4.38
C VAL A 96 -5.00 8.30 4.59
N LEU A 97 -4.17 7.78 3.70
CA LEU A 97 -2.72 7.83 3.82
C LEU A 97 -2.10 8.47 2.59
N LYS A 98 -1.05 9.26 2.83
CA LYS A 98 -0.10 9.72 1.82
C LYS A 98 1.27 9.15 2.18
N ILE A 99 1.75 8.24 1.35
CA ILE A 99 3.01 7.54 1.51
C ILE A 99 4.01 8.18 0.54
N THR A 100 5.05 8.80 1.08
CA THR A 100 6.13 9.41 0.30
C THR A 100 7.38 8.56 0.48
N ILE A 101 7.89 8.04 -0.62
CA ILE A 101 9.07 7.17 -0.67
C ILE A 101 10.20 7.96 -1.33
N TYR A 102 11.31 8.13 -0.64
CA TYR A 102 12.54 8.74 -1.11
C TYR A 102 13.60 7.66 -1.26
N THR A 103 14.02 7.38 -2.49
CA THR A 103 15.09 6.44 -2.79
C THR A 103 15.57 6.66 -4.23
N ASP A 104 16.84 6.42 -4.48
CA ASP A 104 17.44 6.37 -5.83
C ASP A 104 17.33 4.97 -6.47
N ASP A 105 16.78 3.99 -5.74
CA ASP A 105 16.64 2.60 -6.17
C ASP A 105 15.19 2.29 -6.55
N GLU A 106 14.97 2.11 -7.85
CA GLU A 106 13.66 1.82 -8.42
C GLU A 106 13.08 0.46 -7.97
N GLU A 107 13.93 -0.55 -7.81
CA GLU A 107 13.51 -1.89 -7.39
C GLU A 107 13.04 -1.86 -5.95
N LYS A 108 13.76 -1.15 -5.06
CA LYS A 108 13.33 -0.95 -3.67
C LYS A 108 12.03 -0.18 -3.59
N ARG A 109 11.88 0.90 -4.36
CA ARG A 109 10.62 1.66 -4.46
C ARG A 109 9.46 0.74 -4.87
N ASN A 110 9.63 -0.02 -5.95
CA ASN A 110 8.61 -0.91 -6.48
C ASN A 110 8.29 -2.04 -5.48
N LYS A 111 9.30 -2.58 -4.79
CA LYS A 111 9.09 -3.61 -3.77
C LYS A 111 8.35 -3.09 -2.55
N ILE A 112 8.61 -1.86 -2.10
CA ILE A 112 7.83 -1.20 -1.05
C ILE A 112 6.37 -1.06 -1.50
N ALA A 113 6.12 -0.59 -2.72
CA ALA A 113 4.77 -0.47 -3.26
C ALA A 113 4.07 -1.83 -3.32
N GLN A 114 4.76 -2.88 -3.77
CA GLN A 114 4.23 -4.25 -3.80
C GLN A 114 3.88 -4.76 -2.40
N VAL A 115 4.76 -4.56 -1.42
CA VAL A 115 4.53 -4.95 -0.01
C VAL A 115 3.28 -4.26 0.56
N ILE A 116 3.03 -3.00 0.18
CA ILE A 116 1.81 -2.28 0.56
C ILE A 116 0.59 -2.82 -0.19
N ASN A 117 0.72 -3.10 -1.48
CA ASN A 117 -0.35 -3.65 -2.32
C ASN A 117 -0.82 -5.02 -1.81
N ASP A 118 0.11 -5.88 -1.40
CA ASP A 118 -0.14 -7.25 -0.94
C ASP A 118 -0.87 -7.33 0.41
N ILE A 119 -1.10 -6.20 1.09
CA ILE A 119 -2.01 -6.12 2.24
C ILE A 119 -3.44 -6.49 1.81
N PHE A 120 -3.80 -6.26 0.55
CA PHE A 120 -5.11 -6.55 -0.03
C PHE A 120 -4.99 -7.65 -1.08
N TYR A 121 -5.88 -8.65 -1.00
CA TYR A 121 -5.89 -9.77 -1.95
C TYR A 121 -6.12 -9.34 -3.40
N ASP A 122 -7.01 -8.38 -3.61
CA ASP A 122 -7.37 -7.76 -4.89
C ASP A 122 -6.57 -6.47 -5.19
N GLY A 123 -5.56 -6.18 -4.36
CA GLY A 123 -4.67 -5.04 -4.51
C GLY A 123 -5.21 -3.74 -3.91
N MET A 124 -4.30 -2.80 -3.69
CA MET A 124 -4.58 -1.52 -3.02
C MET A 124 -5.62 -0.68 -3.78
N LEU A 125 -5.51 -0.61 -5.11
CA LEU A 125 -6.36 0.25 -5.94
C LEU A 125 -7.85 -0.08 -5.85
N ALA A 126 -8.19 -1.36 -5.63
CA ALA A 126 -9.57 -1.83 -5.48
C ALA A 126 -10.19 -1.43 -4.13
N ASN A 127 -9.37 -1.05 -3.14
CA ASN A 127 -9.77 -0.85 -1.75
C ASN A 127 -9.68 0.62 -1.27
N ILE A 128 -9.38 1.55 -2.19
CA ILE A 128 -9.30 2.98 -1.90
C ILE A 128 -10.67 3.65 -2.10
N ASP A 129 -11.12 4.42 -1.11
CA ASP A 129 -12.18 5.41 -1.26
C ASP A 129 -11.61 6.67 -1.93
N TRP A 130 -11.65 6.70 -3.26
CA TRP A 130 -11.05 7.78 -4.04
C TRP A 130 -11.65 9.15 -3.72
N ASN A 131 -12.96 9.23 -3.47
CA ASN A 131 -13.61 10.49 -3.11
C ASN A 131 -12.98 11.12 -1.85
N LYS A 132 -12.62 10.29 -0.85
CA LYS A 132 -11.91 10.77 0.34
C LYS A 132 -10.49 11.22 0.04
N ILE A 133 -9.76 10.47 -0.77
CA ILE A 133 -8.38 10.80 -1.15
C ILE A 133 -8.32 12.11 -1.91
N GLU A 134 -9.13 12.25 -2.96
CA GLU A 134 -9.18 13.44 -3.81
C GLU A 134 -9.55 14.68 -2.98
N LYS A 135 -10.61 14.57 -2.16
CA LYS A 135 -11.02 15.66 -1.27
C LYS A 135 -9.95 16.01 -0.24
N LYS A 136 -9.27 15.01 0.34
CA LYS A 136 -8.35 15.25 1.46
C LYS A 136 -7.03 15.85 0.99
N TYR A 137 -6.51 15.37 -0.13
CA TYR A 137 -5.17 15.74 -0.62
C TYR A 137 -5.20 16.67 -1.84
N ASN A 138 -6.38 16.99 -2.36
CA ASN A 138 -6.56 17.81 -3.56
C ASN A 138 -5.77 17.25 -4.75
N VAL A 139 -6.03 15.97 -5.04
CA VAL A 139 -5.37 15.21 -6.12
C VAL A 139 -6.42 14.59 -7.03
N ARG A 140 -6.02 14.22 -8.25
CA ARG A 140 -6.86 13.49 -9.19
C ARG A 140 -6.66 12.00 -9.04
N ARG A 141 -7.75 11.24 -9.04
CA ARG A 141 -7.74 9.78 -9.01
C ARG A 141 -6.87 9.17 -10.12
N GLU A 142 -6.99 9.68 -11.35
CA GLU A 142 -6.27 9.12 -12.50
C GLU A 142 -4.74 9.19 -12.31
N ASP A 143 -4.23 10.31 -11.80
CA ASP A 143 -2.80 10.50 -11.54
C ASP A 143 -2.29 9.55 -10.44
N CYS A 144 -3.11 9.34 -9.41
CA CYS A 144 -2.81 8.40 -8.33
C CYS A 144 -2.76 6.95 -8.85
N ILE A 145 -3.75 6.55 -9.67
CA ILE A 145 -3.81 5.21 -10.28
C ILE A 145 -2.60 4.99 -11.19
N LYS A 146 -2.27 5.97 -12.04
CA LYS A 146 -1.12 5.90 -12.94
C LYS A 146 0.18 5.71 -12.19
N THR A 147 0.35 6.42 -11.06
CA THR A 147 1.55 6.27 -10.23
C THR A 147 1.65 4.88 -9.61
N TRP A 148 0.53 4.35 -9.10
CA TRP A 148 0.47 2.96 -8.59
C TRP A 148 0.78 1.93 -9.68
N GLN A 149 0.18 2.08 -10.86
CA GLN A 149 0.41 1.16 -11.98
C GLN A 149 1.87 1.18 -12.44
N MET A 150 2.48 2.36 -12.52
CA MET A 150 3.91 2.52 -12.82
C MET A 150 4.79 1.74 -11.84
N VAL A 151 4.58 1.89 -10.53
CA VAL A 151 5.43 1.23 -9.52
C VAL A 151 5.14 -0.27 -9.37
N LEU A 152 3.94 -0.73 -9.77
CA LEU A 152 3.57 -2.14 -9.81
C LEU A 152 3.95 -2.83 -11.14
N GLY A 153 4.55 -2.09 -12.09
CA GLY A 153 4.88 -2.63 -13.41
C GLY A 153 3.65 -2.97 -14.27
N GLN A 154 2.48 -2.40 -13.96
CA GLN A 154 1.27 -2.58 -14.73
C GLN A 154 1.23 -1.52 -15.84
N ASN A 155 1.33 -1.97 -17.09
CA ASN A 155 1.17 -1.07 -18.25
C ASN A 155 -0.28 -0.52 -18.29
N LEU A 156 -0.41 0.78 -18.54
CA LEU A 156 -1.67 1.43 -18.91
C LEU A 156 -2.16 0.84 -20.24
N LYS A 157 -2.96 -0.23 -20.18
CA LYS A 157 -3.89 -0.52 -21.28
C LYS A 157 -5.15 0.29 -21.00
N SER A 158 -5.19 1.49 -21.57
CA SER A 158 -6.42 2.25 -21.75
C SER A 158 -7.41 1.34 -22.47
N ASN A 159 -8.53 1.02 -21.81
CA ASN A 159 -9.68 0.45 -22.50
C ASN A 159 -10.33 1.57 -23.31
N GLU A 160 -9.91 1.72 -24.56
CA GLU A 160 -10.77 2.22 -25.63
C GLU A 160 -11.03 1.04 -26.55
N GLY A 161 -12.30 0.74 -26.77
CA GLY A 161 -12.73 -0.49 -27.43
C GLY A 161 -12.20 -0.58 -28.85
N ASP A 162 -11.76 -1.77 -29.24
CA ASP A 162 -12.16 -2.27 -30.54
C ASP A 162 -12.17 -3.79 -30.57
N SER A 163 -13.01 -4.30 -31.45
CA SER A 163 -13.40 -5.68 -31.61
C SER A 163 -12.27 -6.54 -32.18
N SER A 164 -12.39 -7.84 -31.87
CA SER A 164 -12.02 -8.96 -32.75
C SER A 164 -10.62 -9.57 -32.66
N SER A 165 -10.68 -10.90 -32.60
CA SER A 165 -9.69 -11.91 -33.01
C SER A 165 -8.67 -12.41 -31.98
N THR A 166 -9.02 -13.57 -31.39
CA THR A 166 -8.27 -14.83 -31.32
C THR A 166 -6.76 -14.74 -31.61
N ILE A 167 -5.86 -15.19 -30.73
CA ILE A 167 -5.26 -16.55 -30.72
C ILE A 167 -4.56 -16.81 -29.36
N THR A 168 -4.65 -18.04 -28.88
CA THR A 168 -4.01 -18.64 -27.67
C THR A 168 -2.76 -19.44 -28.10
N PRO A 169 -1.96 -20.05 -27.20
CA PRO A 169 -1.13 -19.55 -26.10
C PRO A 169 0.38 -19.84 -26.32
N THR A 170 1.27 -19.19 -25.56
CA THR A 170 2.61 -19.76 -25.29
C THR A 170 2.84 -19.83 -23.79
N LYS A 171 3.02 -21.07 -23.33
CA LYS A 171 3.17 -21.52 -21.95
C LYS A 171 4.66 -21.59 -21.65
N GLU A 172 5.15 -20.83 -20.68
CA GLU A 172 6.41 -21.10 -20.01
C GLU A 172 6.14 -21.28 -18.51
N GLU A 173 6.56 -22.43 -18.01
CA GLU A 173 6.26 -23.00 -16.70
C GLU A 173 7.18 -22.47 -15.59
N SER A 174 6.60 -22.21 -14.43
CA SER A 174 7.28 -22.16 -13.11
C SER A 174 6.23 -22.40 -12.00
N PRO A 175 6.62 -22.84 -10.79
CA PRO A 175 6.25 -24.16 -10.29
C PRO A 175 4.97 -24.21 -9.44
N ASN A 176 4.18 -25.25 -9.71
CA ASN A 176 3.32 -26.06 -8.83
C ASN A 176 2.83 -25.43 -7.50
N SER A 177 1.61 -24.89 -7.53
CA SER A 177 0.56 -25.37 -6.61
C SER A 177 -0.77 -25.38 -7.35
N ASN A 178 -1.23 -26.57 -7.76
CA ASN A 178 -2.59 -26.79 -8.25
C ASN A 178 -3.59 -26.60 -7.10
N GLN A 179 -3.73 -25.38 -6.61
CA GLN A 179 -4.85 -25.02 -5.76
C GLN A 179 -6.00 -24.64 -6.68
N GLU A 180 -6.95 -25.55 -6.87
CA GLU A 180 -8.22 -25.20 -7.50
C GLU A 180 -8.88 -24.06 -6.70
N PHE A 181 -9.54 -23.16 -7.41
CA PHE A 181 -10.25 -22.03 -6.81
C PHE A 181 -11.74 -22.06 -7.16
N LYS A 182 -12.58 -21.60 -6.24
CA LYS A 182 -14.02 -21.38 -6.42
C LYS A 182 -14.42 -19.97 -6.00
N PHE A 183 -15.51 -19.46 -6.58
CA PHE A 183 -16.05 -18.14 -6.25
C PHE A 183 -17.28 -18.29 -5.36
N CYS A 184 -17.39 -17.44 -4.33
CA CYS A 184 -18.55 -17.43 -3.44
C CYS A 184 -19.77 -16.91 -4.19
N THR A 185 -20.84 -17.71 -4.25
CA THR A 185 -22.12 -17.33 -4.89
C THR A 185 -22.81 -16.17 -4.18
N SER A 186 -22.56 -15.96 -2.88
CA SER A 186 -23.18 -14.88 -2.11
C SER A 186 -22.47 -13.52 -2.22
N CYS A 187 -21.14 -13.49 -2.39
CA CYS A 187 -20.37 -12.24 -2.35
C CYS A 187 -19.27 -12.11 -3.41
N GLY A 188 -19.14 -13.08 -4.31
CA GLY A 188 -18.18 -13.06 -5.42
C GLY A 188 -16.72 -13.28 -5.03
N THR A 189 -16.41 -13.55 -3.75
CA THR A 189 -15.01 -13.69 -3.31
C THR A 189 -14.38 -14.96 -3.83
N LYS A 190 -13.17 -14.87 -4.41
CA LYS A 190 -12.35 -16.03 -4.82
C LYS A 190 -11.75 -16.72 -3.60
N ASN A 191 -11.91 -18.03 -3.54
CA ASN A 191 -11.50 -18.88 -2.42
C ASN A 191 -10.81 -20.13 -2.93
N ILE A 192 -9.96 -20.73 -2.11
CA ILE A 192 -9.37 -22.05 -2.39
C ILE A 192 -10.50 -23.08 -2.37
N SER A 193 -10.54 -24.01 -3.33
CA SER A 193 -11.61 -25.01 -3.46
C SER A 193 -11.77 -25.88 -2.21
N SER A 194 -10.69 -26.09 -1.45
CA SER A 194 -10.70 -26.81 -0.17
C SER A 194 -11.38 -26.04 0.98
N ASN A 195 -11.63 -24.72 0.85
CA ASN A 195 -12.31 -23.96 1.88
C ASN A 195 -13.78 -24.39 2.00
N LYS A 196 -14.23 -24.69 3.21
CA LYS A 196 -15.65 -24.98 3.50
C LYS A 196 -16.51 -23.72 3.63
N PHE A 197 -15.89 -22.58 3.96
CA PHE A 197 -16.56 -21.30 4.16
C PHE A 197 -15.81 -20.18 3.44
N CYS A 198 -16.56 -19.19 2.96
CA CYS A 198 -16.01 -18.00 2.31
C CYS A 198 -15.18 -17.16 3.29
N ILE A 199 -13.94 -16.88 2.91
CA ILE A 199 -13.00 -16.08 3.72
C ILE A 199 -13.49 -14.64 3.98
N LYS A 200 -14.41 -14.13 3.14
CA LYS A 200 -14.93 -12.76 3.26
C LYS A 200 -16.24 -12.70 4.04
N CYS A 201 -17.24 -13.49 3.66
CA CYS A 201 -18.58 -13.39 4.24
C CYS A 201 -18.96 -14.50 5.22
N GLY A 202 -18.10 -15.52 5.39
CA GLY A 202 -18.35 -16.65 6.30
C GLY A 202 -19.44 -17.64 5.84
N GLN A 203 -20.09 -17.40 4.70
CA GLN A 203 -21.08 -18.33 4.14
C GLN A 203 -20.41 -19.64 3.70
N PRO A 204 -21.06 -20.81 3.87
CA PRO A 204 -20.54 -22.06 3.36
C PRO A 204 -20.48 -22.05 1.82
N PHE A 205 -19.54 -22.82 1.27
CA PHE A 205 -19.43 -23.06 -0.17
C PHE A 205 -20.29 -24.21 -0.65
#